data_AF-A0A348TNU7-F1
#
_entry.id   AF-A0A348TNU7-F1
#
_cell.length_a   1.000
_cell.length_b   1.000
_cell.length_c   1.000
_cell.angle_alpha   90.00
_cell.angle_beta   90.00
_cell.angle_gamma   90.00
#
_symmetry.space_group_name_H-M   'P 1'
#
loop_
_entity.id
_entity.type
_entity.pdbx_description
1 polymer ?
#
loop_
_entity_poly.entity_id
_entity_poly.type
_entity_poly.pdbx_seq_one_letter_code
_entity_poly.pdbx_strand_id
1 'polypeptide(L)'
;MDTYHHMGFATLPKYFSDAEKLIHEDSLNQHGILPWHIFHMQKSLTKAMQAKDAQAILHLASDLGHYIADANVPLHTTHNYDGQFTNQKGIHALWETRVPELYAKKYDYLIGKAEYIQDVQAHAWKTVQLSHNAVDSVLSFESALSKDIKTDEKYAFEERNHTTIRVYSRAFALQYSNALQGQVERKMRSSIKMVADLWYTSWIEAGQPDFSTLIEKKNIKESAEKEAILDGQSNCEHQHKPSTKTLPTMK
;
A
#
# COMPACT_ATOMS: atom_id res chain seq x y z
N MET A 1 -16.45 3.57 -4.13
CA MET A 1 -16.63 2.78 -5.37
C MET A 1 -18.03 2.14 -5.39
N ASP A 2 -18.41 1.34 -4.39
CA ASP A 2 -19.77 0.75 -4.34
C ASP A 2 -20.93 1.72 -4.18
N THR A 3 -20.71 2.94 -3.69
CA THR A 3 -21.74 3.99 -3.61
C THR A 3 -22.17 4.49 -4.97
N TYR A 4 -21.33 4.30 -5.99
CA TYR A 4 -21.71 4.56 -7.37
C TYR A 4 -22.53 3.41 -7.97
N HIS A 5 -22.95 2.38 -7.21
CA HIS A 5 -23.77 1.27 -7.72
C HIS A 5 -25.04 1.71 -8.44
N HIS A 6 -25.65 2.84 -8.02
CA HIS A 6 -26.83 3.40 -8.68
C HIS A 6 -26.54 3.90 -10.10
N MET A 7 -25.28 4.23 -10.36
CA MET A 7 -24.77 4.63 -11.67
C MET A 7 -24.16 3.40 -12.40
N GLY A 8 -23.55 2.45 -11.67
CA GLY A 8 -22.81 1.31 -12.21
C GLY A 8 -21.41 1.73 -12.71
N PHE A 9 -20.40 0.87 -12.56
CA PHE A 9 -19.02 1.15 -13.01
C PHE A 9 -18.93 1.63 -14.48
N ALA A 10 -19.90 1.23 -15.32
CA ALA A 10 -19.96 1.59 -16.73
C ALA A 10 -20.34 3.06 -17.02
N THR A 11 -20.85 3.79 -16.04
CA THR A 11 -21.30 5.19 -16.22
C THR A 11 -20.38 6.21 -15.54
N LEU A 12 -19.41 5.76 -14.74
CA LEU A 12 -18.41 6.66 -14.17
C LEU A 12 -17.47 7.14 -15.27
N PRO A 13 -17.27 8.47 -15.41
CA PRO A 13 -16.37 8.98 -16.42
C PRO A 13 -14.95 8.51 -16.18
N LYS A 14 -14.31 8.10 -17.28
CA LYS A 14 -12.94 7.62 -17.25
C LYS A 14 -11.97 8.67 -16.72
N TYR A 15 -12.11 9.93 -17.16
CA TYR A 15 -11.24 11.03 -16.76
C TYR A 15 -11.87 11.89 -15.65
N PHE A 16 -11.04 12.36 -14.72
CA PHE A 16 -11.52 13.13 -13.56
C PHE A 16 -12.25 14.41 -13.98
N SER A 17 -11.73 15.11 -14.99
CA SER A 17 -12.35 16.33 -15.54
C SER A 17 -13.76 16.10 -16.10
N ASP A 18 -14.09 14.88 -16.51
CA ASP A 18 -15.44 14.54 -16.95
C ASP A 18 -16.32 14.10 -15.78
N ALA A 19 -15.72 13.50 -14.74
CA ALA A 19 -16.40 13.18 -13.49
C ALA A 19 -16.86 14.44 -12.76
N GLU A 20 -16.03 15.49 -12.70
CA GLU A 20 -16.36 16.79 -12.09
C GLU A 20 -17.55 17.49 -12.75
N LYS A 21 -17.82 17.20 -14.04
CA LYS A 21 -18.97 17.77 -14.76
C LYS A 21 -20.29 17.07 -14.43
N LEU A 22 -20.22 15.83 -13.93
CA LEU A 22 -21.39 14.98 -13.69
C LEU A 22 -21.68 14.78 -12.20
N ILE A 23 -20.65 14.89 -11.36
CA ILE A 23 -20.70 14.59 -9.93
C ILE A 23 -20.03 15.76 -9.20
N HIS A 24 -20.73 16.34 -8.22
CA HIS A 24 -20.15 17.38 -7.36
C HIS A 24 -18.88 16.86 -6.67
N GLU A 25 -17.86 17.73 -6.57
CA GLU A 25 -16.54 17.41 -6.00
C GLU A 25 -16.63 16.79 -4.60
N ASP A 26 -17.51 17.29 -3.74
CA ASP A 26 -17.74 16.74 -2.39
C ASP A 26 -18.17 15.26 -2.44
N SER A 27 -18.99 14.89 -3.42
CA SER A 27 -19.42 13.51 -3.62
C SER A 27 -18.33 12.65 -4.24
N LEU A 28 -17.46 13.19 -5.10
CA LEU A 28 -16.29 12.46 -5.60
C LEU A 28 -15.33 12.12 -4.47
N ASN A 29 -15.02 13.10 -3.62
CA ASN A 29 -14.11 12.92 -2.48
C ASN A 29 -14.68 11.98 -1.41
N GLN A 30 -16.00 12.00 -1.19
CA GLN A 30 -16.66 11.10 -0.24
C GLN A 30 -16.74 9.64 -0.71
N HIS A 31 -16.79 9.39 -2.02
CA HIS A 31 -17.10 8.08 -2.58
C HIS A 31 -15.92 7.38 -3.26
N GLY A 32 -14.75 8.01 -3.24
CA GLY A 32 -13.44 7.43 -3.55
C GLY A 32 -12.97 7.74 -4.97
N ILE A 33 -11.74 8.24 -5.07
CA ILE A 33 -11.14 8.76 -6.30
C ILE A 33 -9.96 7.93 -6.84
N LEU A 34 -9.76 6.72 -6.29
CA LEU A 34 -8.52 5.95 -6.45
C LEU A 34 -8.04 5.75 -7.90
N PRO A 35 -8.87 5.40 -8.90
CA PRO A 35 -8.39 5.23 -10.28
C PRO A 35 -7.87 6.52 -10.89
N TRP A 36 -8.52 7.65 -10.62
CA TRP A 36 -8.06 8.96 -11.10
C TRP A 36 -6.78 9.38 -10.38
N HIS A 37 -6.69 9.10 -9.08
CA HIS A 37 -5.50 9.41 -8.31
C HIS A 37 -4.27 8.64 -8.78
N ILE A 38 -4.39 7.35 -9.12
CA ILE A 38 -3.30 6.56 -9.73
C ILE A 38 -2.77 7.22 -11.01
N PHE A 39 -3.67 7.66 -11.89
CA PHE A 39 -3.28 8.36 -13.12
C PHE A 39 -2.54 9.67 -12.80
N HIS A 40 -3.07 10.47 -11.87
CA HIS A 40 -2.42 11.71 -11.46
C HIS A 40 -1.01 11.44 -10.89
N MET A 41 -0.88 10.47 -9.98
CA MET A 41 0.39 10.10 -9.35
C MET A 41 1.41 9.61 -10.38
N GLN A 42 0.98 8.82 -11.36
CA GLN A 42 1.83 8.40 -12.49
C GLN A 42 2.36 9.61 -13.27
N LYS A 43 1.51 10.60 -13.59
CA LYS A 43 1.94 11.81 -14.30
C LYS A 43 2.85 12.69 -13.45
N SER A 44 2.62 12.77 -12.13
CA SER A 44 3.52 13.46 -11.20
C SER A 44 4.89 12.79 -11.15
N LEU A 45 4.93 11.45 -11.09
CA LEU A 45 6.17 10.68 -11.15
C LEU A 45 6.93 10.93 -12.47
N THR A 46 6.23 10.95 -13.60
CA THR A 46 6.82 11.28 -14.91
C THR A 46 7.48 12.66 -14.89
N LYS A 47 6.82 13.68 -14.34
CA LYS A 47 7.38 15.04 -14.23
C LYS A 47 8.61 15.08 -13.33
N ALA A 48 8.59 14.37 -12.20
CA ALA A 48 9.74 14.28 -11.30
C ALA A 48 10.94 13.59 -11.98
N MET A 49 10.69 12.54 -12.77
CA MET A 49 11.71 11.87 -13.58
C MET A 49 12.29 12.80 -14.66
N GLN A 50 11.47 13.57 -15.36
CA GLN A 50 11.91 14.59 -16.33
C GLN A 50 12.81 15.65 -15.68
N ALA A 51 12.42 16.11 -14.49
CA ALA A 51 13.19 17.07 -13.70
C ALA A 51 14.45 16.47 -13.04
N LYS A 52 14.60 15.12 -13.07
CA LYS A 52 15.65 14.37 -12.37
C LYS A 52 15.69 14.69 -10.87
N ASP A 53 14.54 14.93 -10.25
CA ASP A 53 14.43 15.18 -8.82
C ASP A 53 14.38 13.85 -8.05
N ALA A 54 15.54 13.41 -7.56
CA ALA A 54 15.68 12.12 -6.88
C ALA A 54 14.76 11.97 -5.66
N GLN A 55 14.55 13.03 -4.88
CA GLN A 55 13.72 12.97 -3.68
C GLN A 55 12.25 12.83 -4.06
N ALA A 56 11.78 13.65 -5.01
CA ALA A 56 10.41 13.57 -5.51
C ALA A 56 10.14 12.23 -6.19
N ILE A 57 11.08 11.68 -6.96
CA ILE A 57 10.95 10.36 -7.60
C ILE A 57 10.72 9.28 -6.53
N LEU A 58 11.53 9.24 -5.47
CA LEU A 58 11.40 8.20 -4.43
C LEU A 58 10.07 8.30 -3.69
N HIS A 59 9.65 9.50 -3.29
CA HIS A 59 8.35 9.69 -2.64
C HIS A 59 7.19 9.30 -3.56
N LEU A 60 7.14 9.85 -4.77
CA LEU A 60 6.04 9.61 -5.71
C LEU A 60 5.98 8.15 -6.17
N ALA A 61 7.13 7.48 -6.31
CA ALA A 61 7.17 6.05 -6.64
C ALA A 61 6.60 5.20 -5.51
N SER A 62 6.92 5.53 -4.25
CA SER A 62 6.38 4.87 -3.06
C SER A 62 4.87 5.06 -2.95
N ASP A 63 4.40 6.29 -3.05
CA ASP A 63 2.96 6.62 -2.94
C ASP A 63 2.17 5.99 -4.08
N LEU A 64 2.67 6.06 -5.31
CA LEU A 64 2.06 5.38 -6.45
C LEU A 64 2.00 3.85 -6.21
N GLY A 65 3.06 3.27 -5.66
CA GLY A 65 3.08 1.85 -5.28
C GLY A 65 2.01 1.49 -4.24
N HIS A 66 1.83 2.34 -3.23
CA HIS A 66 0.80 2.18 -2.21
C HIS A 66 -0.61 2.21 -2.82
N TYR A 67 -0.95 3.24 -3.61
CA TYR A 67 -2.27 3.33 -4.24
C TYR A 67 -2.55 2.19 -5.23
N ILE A 68 -1.53 1.69 -5.93
CA ILE A 68 -1.65 0.49 -6.77
C ILE A 68 -1.95 -0.75 -5.94
N ALA A 69 -1.30 -0.91 -4.78
CA ALA A 69 -1.56 -2.03 -3.89
C ALA A 69 -3.00 -2.01 -3.39
N ASP A 70 -3.48 -0.86 -2.91
CA ASP A 70 -4.85 -0.65 -2.45
C ASP A 70 -5.88 -0.97 -3.54
N ALA A 71 -5.63 -0.54 -4.79
CA ALA A 71 -6.51 -0.83 -5.92
C ALA A 71 -6.65 -2.33 -6.23
N ASN A 72 -5.69 -3.15 -5.78
CA ASN A 72 -5.72 -4.60 -5.92
C ASN A 72 -6.36 -5.32 -4.72
N VAL A 73 -6.72 -4.61 -3.64
CA VAL A 73 -7.44 -5.16 -2.49
C VAL A 73 -8.95 -5.10 -2.75
N PRO A 74 -9.67 -6.23 -2.84
CA PRO A 74 -11.12 -6.22 -3.07
C PRO A 74 -11.88 -5.36 -2.04
N LEU A 75 -11.50 -5.48 -0.77
CA LEU A 75 -12.17 -4.79 0.35
C LEU A 75 -12.02 -3.27 0.32
N HIS A 76 -11.02 -2.71 -0.37
CA HIS A 76 -10.85 -1.25 -0.55
C HIS A 76 -11.82 -0.67 -1.58
N THR A 77 -12.57 -1.53 -2.28
CA THR A 77 -13.54 -1.10 -3.30
C THR A 77 -14.98 -1.03 -2.78
N THR A 78 -15.24 -1.53 -1.57
CA THR A 78 -16.59 -1.64 -1.00
C THR A 78 -16.77 -0.85 0.30
N HIS A 79 -18.00 -0.46 0.61
CA HIS A 79 -18.34 0.12 1.92
C HIS A 79 -18.27 -0.93 3.03
N ASN A 80 -18.47 -2.20 2.70
CA ASN A 80 -18.33 -3.31 3.64
C ASN A 80 -16.86 -3.73 3.81
N TYR A 81 -15.95 -2.76 3.85
CA TYR A 81 -14.50 -2.95 3.77
C TYR A 81 -13.91 -3.80 4.90
N ASP A 82 -14.61 -3.92 6.03
CA ASP A 82 -14.22 -4.78 7.14
C ASP A 82 -15.35 -5.73 7.53
N GLY A 83 -16.31 -6.00 6.63
CA GLY A 83 -17.42 -6.90 6.95
C GLY A 83 -18.40 -6.34 8.00
N GLN A 84 -18.36 -5.04 8.27
CA GLN A 84 -19.15 -4.36 9.30
C GLN A 84 -20.68 -4.43 9.06
N PHE A 85 -21.12 -4.67 7.83
CA PHE A 85 -22.53 -4.79 7.45
C PHE A 85 -22.98 -6.23 7.24
N THR A 86 -22.05 -7.20 7.28
CA THR A 86 -22.33 -8.63 7.07
C THR A 86 -21.91 -9.51 8.24
N ASN A 87 -21.58 -8.91 9.40
CA ASN A 87 -21.17 -9.59 10.64
C ASN A 87 -19.85 -10.35 10.53
N GLN A 88 -18.89 -9.80 9.78
CA GLN A 88 -17.57 -10.39 9.50
C GLN A 88 -16.42 -9.47 9.94
N LYS A 89 -16.66 -8.66 10.99
CA LYS A 89 -15.71 -7.63 11.46
C LYS A 89 -14.31 -8.18 11.66
N GLY A 90 -13.31 -7.55 11.04
CA GLY A 90 -11.91 -7.98 11.02
C GLY A 90 -11.50 -8.75 9.76
N ILE A 91 -12.40 -9.00 8.80
CA ILE A 91 -12.07 -9.68 7.54
C ILE A 91 -11.03 -8.92 6.71
N HIS A 92 -10.93 -7.61 6.87
CA HIS A 92 -9.89 -6.81 6.22
C HIS A 92 -8.50 -7.28 6.64
N ALA A 93 -8.27 -7.35 7.95
CA ALA A 93 -7.01 -7.83 8.51
C ALA A 93 -6.78 -9.32 8.21
N LEU A 94 -7.83 -10.13 8.05
CA LEU A 94 -7.69 -11.51 7.59
C LEU A 94 -7.09 -11.57 6.18
N TRP A 95 -7.69 -10.85 5.23
CA TRP A 95 -7.32 -10.92 3.82
C TRP A 95 -5.98 -10.24 3.53
N GLU A 96 -5.77 -9.03 4.05
CA GLU A 96 -4.61 -8.19 3.71
C GLU A 96 -3.37 -8.53 4.54
N THR A 97 -3.56 -8.95 5.79
CA THR A 97 -2.44 -9.11 6.74
C THR A 97 -2.23 -10.58 7.07
N ARG A 98 -3.23 -11.24 7.64
CA ARG A 98 -3.07 -12.58 8.22
C ARG A 98 -2.73 -13.64 7.18
N VAL A 99 -3.44 -13.66 6.06
CA VAL A 99 -3.18 -14.64 4.99
C VAL A 99 -1.78 -14.41 4.37
N PRO A 100 -1.39 -13.19 3.96
CA PRO A 100 -0.04 -12.94 3.47
C PRO A 100 1.07 -13.28 4.47
N GLU A 101 0.97 -12.84 5.73
CA GLU A 101 2.00 -13.15 6.73
C GLU A 101 2.24 -14.65 6.91
N LEU A 102 1.19 -15.46 6.82
CA LEU A 102 1.27 -16.90 6.97
C LEU A 102 1.80 -17.62 5.73
N TYR A 103 1.49 -17.12 4.53
CA TYR A 103 1.61 -17.90 3.30
C TYR A 103 2.43 -17.24 2.17
N ALA A 104 2.75 -15.94 2.24
CA ALA A 104 3.45 -15.21 1.18
C ALA A 104 4.82 -15.81 0.81
N LYS A 105 5.51 -16.44 1.76
CA LYS A 105 6.78 -17.15 1.50
C LYS A 105 6.67 -18.30 0.49
N LYS A 106 5.45 -18.78 0.21
CA LYS A 106 5.18 -19.86 -0.74
C LYS A 106 4.67 -19.36 -2.09
N TYR A 107 4.42 -18.06 -2.23
CA TYR A 107 3.91 -17.50 -3.48
C TYR A 107 4.99 -17.50 -4.55
N ASP A 108 4.57 -17.67 -5.80
CA ASP A 108 5.42 -17.41 -6.95
C ASP A 108 5.36 -15.91 -7.28
N TYR A 109 6.52 -15.25 -7.30
CA TYR A 109 6.66 -13.83 -7.62
C TYR A 109 7.20 -13.58 -9.03
N LEU A 110 7.37 -14.62 -9.85
CA LEU A 110 7.81 -14.47 -11.24
C LEU A 110 6.66 -13.92 -12.11
N ILE A 111 6.69 -12.61 -12.36
CA ILE A 111 5.63 -11.87 -13.07
C ILE A 111 6.03 -11.39 -14.48
N GLY A 112 7.23 -11.73 -14.94
CA GLY A 112 7.77 -11.27 -16.23
C GLY A 112 8.40 -9.87 -16.15
N LYS A 113 8.54 -9.22 -17.32
CA LYS A 113 9.13 -7.88 -17.44
C LYS A 113 8.06 -6.80 -17.33
N ALA A 114 8.49 -5.59 -16.99
CA ALA A 114 7.65 -4.40 -17.07
C ALA A 114 7.28 -4.09 -18.53
N GLU A 115 6.07 -3.58 -18.74
CA GLU A 115 5.49 -3.25 -20.04
C GLU A 115 4.97 -1.82 -20.03
N TYR A 116 4.99 -1.18 -21.20
CA TYR A 116 4.47 0.17 -21.36
C TYR A 116 2.92 0.14 -21.38
N ILE A 117 2.30 0.98 -20.56
CA ILE A 117 0.85 1.12 -20.49
C ILE A 117 0.43 2.39 -21.24
N GLN A 118 -0.14 2.20 -22.43
CA GLN A 118 -0.59 3.31 -23.27
C GLN A 118 -1.71 4.13 -22.60
N ASP A 119 -2.58 3.48 -21.84
CA ASP A 119 -3.76 4.11 -21.24
C ASP A 119 -3.85 3.78 -19.74
N VAL A 120 -3.08 4.53 -18.97
CA VAL A 120 -2.95 4.34 -17.51
C VAL A 120 -4.29 4.49 -16.80
N GLN A 121 -5.11 5.46 -17.22
CA GLN A 121 -6.42 5.69 -16.61
C GLN A 121 -7.37 4.50 -16.85
N ALA A 122 -7.43 3.97 -18.08
CA ALA A 122 -8.21 2.76 -18.36
C ALA A 122 -7.71 1.56 -17.56
N HIS A 123 -6.39 1.42 -17.45
CA HIS A 123 -5.78 0.33 -16.70
C HIS A 123 -6.15 0.40 -15.21
N ALA A 124 -6.08 1.59 -14.59
CA ALA A 124 -6.46 1.80 -13.20
C ALA A 124 -7.94 1.46 -12.94
N TRP A 125 -8.85 1.88 -13.83
CA TRP A 125 -10.27 1.52 -13.74
C TRP A 125 -10.50 0.02 -13.84
N LYS A 126 -9.85 -0.64 -14.80
CA LYS A 126 -9.94 -2.09 -14.97
C LYS A 126 -9.45 -2.82 -13.73
N THR A 127 -8.33 -2.39 -13.13
CA THR A 127 -7.80 -2.98 -11.89
C THR A 127 -8.82 -2.88 -10.76
N VAL A 128 -9.39 -1.70 -10.50
CA VAL A 128 -10.37 -1.53 -9.43
C VAL A 128 -11.64 -2.36 -9.69
N GLN A 129 -12.14 -2.41 -10.93
CA GLN A 129 -13.28 -3.25 -11.29
C GLN A 129 -13.00 -4.74 -11.06
N LEU A 130 -11.82 -5.23 -11.45
CA LEU A 130 -11.41 -6.63 -11.21
C LEU A 130 -11.22 -6.94 -9.72
N SER A 131 -10.89 -5.95 -8.90
CA SER A 131 -10.84 -6.10 -7.43
C SER A 131 -12.22 -6.12 -6.83
N HIS A 132 -13.09 -5.23 -7.27
CA HIS A 132 -14.48 -5.19 -6.83
C HIS A 132 -15.24 -6.48 -7.14
N ASN A 133 -15.05 -7.04 -8.34
CA ASN A 133 -15.66 -8.31 -8.74
C ASN A 133 -15.19 -9.53 -7.90
N ALA A 134 -14.21 -9.36 -7.00
CA ALA A 134 -13.76 -10.41 -6.08
C ALA A 134 -14.32 -10.26 -4.66
N VAL A 135 -15.05 -9.17 -4.37
CA VAL A 135 -15.63 -8.87 -3.03
C VAL A 135 -16.62 -9.96 -2.61
N ASP A 136 -17.42 -10.45 -3.55
CA ASP A 136 -18.40 -11.51 -3.33
C ASP A 136 -17.76 -12.78 -2.77
N SER A 137 -16.64 -13.23 -3.35
CA SER A 137 -15.89 -14.41 -2.98
C SER A 137 -15.21 -14.22 -1.63
N VAL A 138 -14.63 -13.04 -1.41
CA VAL A 138 -14.02 -12.65 -0.12
C VAL A 138 -15.03 -12.77 1.01
N LEU A 139 -16.22 -12.17 0.87
CA LEU A 139 -17.23 -12.17 1.92
C LEU A 139 -17.94 -13.53 2.04
N SER A 140 -18.34 -14.14 0.93
CA SER A 140 -19.16 -15.37 0.96
C SER A 140 -18.39 -16.57 1.50
N PHE A 141 -17.11 -16.73 1.17
CA PHE A 141 -16.31 -17.86 1.66
C PHE A 141 -16.00 -17.73 3.15
N GLU A 142 -15.68 -16.53 3.64
CA GLU A 142 -15.51 -16.32 5.08
C GLU A 142 -16.81 -16.62 5.83
N SER A 143 -17.94 -16.15 5.30
CA SER A 143 -19.26 -16.37 5.90
C SER A 143 -19.63 -17.86 5.91
N ALA A 144 -19.37 -18.59 4.83
CA ALA A 144 -19.62 -20.02 4.73
C ALA A 144 -18.79 -20.80 5.76
N LEU A 145 -17.48 -20.58 5.82
CA LEU A 145 -16.58 -21.25 6.78
C LEU A 145 -16.94 -20.94 8.23
N SER A 146 -17.43 -19.73 8.49
CA SER A 146 -17.86 -19.32 9.84
C SER A 146 -19.08 -20.07 10.36
N LYS A 147 -19.91 -20.65 9.47
CA LYS A 147 -21.09 -21.44 9.90
C LYS A 147 -20.70 -22.80 10.47
N ASP A 148 -19.56 -23.32 10.03
CA ASP A 148 -19.10 -24.68 10.36
C ASP A 148 -18.04 -24.72 11.46
N ILE A 149 -17.64 -23.56 11.99
CA ILE A 149 -16.55 -23.41 12.98
C ILE A 149 -17.07 -22.71 14.23
N LYS A 150 -16.74 -23.26 15.41
CA LYS A 150 -17.06 -22.60 16.68
C LYS A 150 -16.23 -21.33 16.87
N THR A 151 -16.78 -20.33 17.55
CA THR A 151 -16.14 -19.01 17.68
C THR A 151 -14.76 -19.06 18.38
N ASP A 152 -14.58 -19.95 19.34
CA ASP A 152 -13.31 -20.22 20.05
C ASP A 152 -12.23 -20.85 19.16
N GLU A 153 -12.64 -21.54 18.08
CA GLU A 153 -11.72 -22.11 17.08
C GLU A 153 -11.44 -21.13 15.92
N LYS A 154 -12.36 -20.20 15.68
CA LYS A 154 -12.26 -19.18 14.61
C LYS A 154 -11.15 -18.16 14.90
N TYR A 155 -10.99 -17.75 16.15
CA TYR A 155 -10.06 -16.68 16.54
C TYR A 155 -8.91 -17.19 17.42
N ALA A 156 -7.82 -16.44 17.42
CA ALA A 156 -6.69 -16.61 18.33
C ALA A 156 -6.28 -15.25 18.88
N PHE A 157 -5.45 -15.25 19.92
CA PHE A 157 -4.84 -14.04 20.48
C PHE A 157 -3.33 -14.08 20.21
N GLU A 158 -2.78 -12.97 19.73
CA GLU A 158 -1.35 -12.82 19.46
C GLU A 158 -0.84 -11.50 20.04
N GLU A 159 0.41 -11.49 20.50
CA GLU A 159 1.08 -10.27 20.96
C GLU A 159 1.73 -9.56 19.76
N ARG A 160 1.35 -8.30 19.52
CA ARG A 160 2.00 -7.39 18.56
C ARG A 160 2.33 -6.08 19.25
N ASN A 161 3.59 -5.65 19.17
CA ASN A 161 4.07 -4.40 19.77
C ASN A 161 3.59 -4.22 21.22
N HIS A 162 3.76 -5.26 22.05
CA HIS A 162 3.33 -5.30 23.46
C HIS A 162 1.82 -5.22 23.69
N THR A 163 1.00 -5.40 22.65
CA THR A 163 -0.47 -5.42 22.75
C THR A 163 -0.99 -6.78 22.32
N THR A 164 -1.88 -7.37 23.14
CA THR A 164 -2.59 -8.58 22.76
C THR A 164 -3.76 -8.22 21.85
N ILE A 165 -3.78 -8.75 20.63
CA ILE A 165 -4.84 -8.53 19.66
C ILE A 165 -5.55 -9.83 19.31
N ARG A 166 -6.86 -9.76 19.08
CA ARG A 166 -7.65 -10.88 18.55
C ARG A 166 -7.48 -10.93 17.03
N VAL A 167 -7.01 -12.06 16.52
CA VAL A 167 -6.82 -12.33 15.09
C VAL A 167 -7.58 -13.59 14.68
N TYR A 168 -7.76 -13.79 13.38
CA TYR A 168 -8.23 -15.08 12.88
C TYR A 168 -7.17 -16.17 13.14
N SER A 169 -7.64 -17.34 13.59
CA SER A 169 -6.77 -18.47 13.89
C SER A 169 -6.05 -18.94 12.62
N ARG A 170 -4.87 -19.56 12.79
CA ARG A 170 -4.11 -20.10 11.64
C ARG A 170 -4.91 -21.16 10.89
N ALA A 171 -5.68 -21.98 11.59
CA ALA A 171 -6.54 -23.00 11.00
C ALA A 171 -7.66 -22.39 10.15
N PHE A 172 -8.33 -21.34 10.64
CA PHE A 172 -9.34 -20.63 9.85
C PHE A 172 -8.71 -19.95 8.64
N ALA A 173 -7.59 -19.24 8.82
CA ALA A 173 -6.90 -18.56 7.73
C ALA A 173 -6.45 -19.52 6.61
N LEU A 174 -6.07 -20.76 6.95
CA LEU A 174 -5.74 -21.80 5.97
C LEU A 174 -6.97 -22.21 5.15
N GLN A 175 -8.09 -22.53 5.82
CA GLN A 175 -9.33 -22.92 5.14
C GLN A 175 -9.85 -21.79 4.24
N TYR A 176 -9.79 -20.56 4.72
CA TYR A 176 -10.16 -19.38 3.96
C TYR A 176 -9.25 -19.16 2.75
N SER A 177 -7.94 -19.26 2.92
CA SER A 177 -6.98 -19.15 1.82
C SER A 177 -7.19 -20.23 0.74
N ASN A 178 -7.48 -21.47 1.17
CA ASN A 178 -7.81 -22.57 0.26
C ASN A 178 -9.13 -22.32 -0.50
N ALA A 179 -10.17 -21.83 0.18
CA ALA A 179 -11.44 -21.49 -0.44
C ALA A 179 -11.30 -20.38 -1.49
N LEU A 180 -10.42 -19.41 -1.25
CA LEU A 180 -10.07 -18.36 -2.23
C LEU A 180 -9.24 -18.85 -3.43
N GLN A 181 -8.79 -20.11 -3.43
CA GLN A 181 -8.05 -20.74 -4.54
C GLN A 181 -6.91 -19.86 -5.09
N GLY A 182 -6.05 -19.32 -4.22
CA GLY A 182 -4.91 -18.47 -4.63
C GLY A 182 -5.25 -17.02 -5.02
N GLN A 183 -6.46 -16.52 -4.71
CA GLN A 183 -6.86 -15.14 -5.03
C GLN A 183 -5.88 -14.10 -4.46
N VAL A 184 -5.46 -14.24 -3.20
CA VAL A 184 -4.57 -13.28 -2.52
C VAL A 184 -3.21 -13.21 -3.23
N GLU A 185 -2.65 -14.36 -3.61
CA GLU A 185 -1.42 -14.42 -4.41
C GLU A 185 -1.59 -13.75 -5.77
N ARG A 186 -2.69 -14.05 -6.50
CA ARG A 186 -2.96 -13.41 -7.79
C ARG A 186 -3.03 -11.89 -7.66
N LYS A 187 -3.70 -11.36 -6.62
CA LYS A 187 -3.78 -9.91 -6.36
C LYS A 187 -2.43 -9.32 -6.02
N MET A 188 -1.63 -9.98 -5.19
CA MET A 188 -0.25 -9.58 -4.89
C MET A 188 0.61 -9.49 -6.16
N ARG A 189 0.54 -10.51 -7.03
CA ARG A 189 1.23 -10.52 -8.33
C ARG A 189 0.76 -9.40 -9.25
N SER A 190 -0.55 -9.14 -9.30
CA SER A 190 -1.12 -8.02 -10.06
C SER A 190 -0.63 -6.67 -9.56
N SER A 191 -0.53 -6.47 -8.24
CA SER A 191 0.06 -5.26 -7.66
C SER A 191 1.51 -5.07 -8.11
N ILE A 192 2.35 -6.09 -7.96
CA ILE A 192 3.78 -6.02 -8.32
C ILE A 192 3.94 -5.70 -9.82
N LYS A 193 3.17 -6.36 -10.69
CA LYS A 193 3.22 -6.12 -12.14
C LYS A 193 2.80 -4.69 -12.49
N MET A 194 1.69 -4.21 -11.92
CA MET A 194 1.20 -2.86 -12.19
C MET A 194 2.15 -1.78 -11.66
N VAL A 195 2.80 -1.98 -10.52
CA VAL A 195 3.86 -1.07 -10.03
C VAL A 195 5.00 -1.01 -11.04
N ALA A 196 5.52 -2.16 -11.46
CA ALA A 196 6.62 -2.23 -12.41
C ALA A 196 6.26 -1.56 -13.75
N ASP A 197 5.06 -1.84 -14.27
CA ASP A 197 4.55 -1.30 -15.52
C ASP A 197 4.37 0.22 -15.46
N LEU A 198 3.82 0.76 -14.38
CA LEU A 198 3.58 2.20 -14.26
C LEU A 198 4.85 2.99 -13.97
N TRP A 199 5.79 2.46 -13.20
CA TRP A 199 7.13 3.06 -13.07
C TRP A 199 7.87 3.08 -14.41
N TYR A 200 7.82 1.96 -15.15
CA TYR A 200 8.42 1.87 -16.49
C TYR A 200 7.75 2.84 -17.48
N THR A 201 6.41 2.92 -17.46
CA THR A 201 5.64 3.87 -18.25
C THR A 201 6.04 5.30 -17.95
N SER A 202 6.14 5.68 -16.67
CA SER A 202 6.63 7.01 -16.28
C SER A 202 8.05 7.31 -16.77
N TRP A 203 8.95 6.34 -16.71
CA TRP A 203 10.33 6.50 -17.19
C TRP A 203 10.41 6.68 -18.71
N ILE A 204 9.65 5.88 -19.47
CA ILE A 204 9.55 6.02 -20.94
C ILE A 204 8.99 7.40 -21.30
N GLU A 205 7.86 7.79 -20.68
CA GLU A 205 7.22 9.10 -20.93
C GLU A 205 8.10 10.28 -20.49
N ALA A 206 9.01 10.06 -19.53
CA ALA A 206 9.96 11.08 -19.10
C ALA A 206 11.13 11.28 -20.08
N GLY A 207 11.18 10.53 -21.19
CA GLY A 207 12.27 10.59 -22.17
C GLY A 207 13.46 9.71 -21.79
N GLN A 208 13.24 8.68 -20.97
CA GLN A 208 14.26 7.70 -20.56
C GLN A 208 15.51 8.34 -19.93
N PRO A 209 15.33 9.22 -18.91
CA PRO A 209 16.47 9.88 -18.28
C PRO A 209 17.42 8.87 -17.64
N ASP A 210 18.72 9.13 -17.76
CA ASP A 210 19.74 8.40 -17.00
C ASP A 210 19.80 8.92 -15.55
N PHE A 211 19.67 8.00 -14.60
CA PHE A 211 19.68 8.24 -13.16
C PHE A 211 21.00 7.86 -12.47
N SER A 212 22.00 7.38 -13.21
CA SER A 212 23.34 7.02 -12.69
C SER A 212 23.90 8.10 -11.75
N THR A 213 23.85 9.36 -12.20
CA THR A 213 24.33 10.53 -11.46
C THR A 213 23.47 10.94 -10.25
N LEU A 214 22.21 10.47 -10.13
CA LEU A 214 21.36 10.76 -8.97
C LEU A 214 21.69 9.85 -7.78
N ILE A 215 22.05 8.60 -8.07
CA ILE A 215 22.45 7.61 -7.06
C ILE A 215 23.75 8.06 -6.39
N GLU A 216 24.71 8.55 -7.18
CA GLU A 216 25.98 9.08 -6.67
C GLU A 216 25.78 10.28 -5.74
N LYS A 217 24.96 11.26 -6.15
CA LYS A 217 24.67 12.46 -5.32
C LYS A 217 23.98 12.12 -4.00
N LYS A 218 23.06 11.14 -3.99
CA LYS A 218 22.40 10.70 -2.76
C LYS A 218 23.38 10.01 -1.81
N ASN A 219 24.23 9.13 -2.33
CA ASN A 219 25.26 8.46 -1.52
C ASN A 219 26.23 9.45 -0.90
N ILE A 220 26.65 10.48 -1.66
CA ILE A 220 27.49 11.57 -1.15
C ILE A 220 26.80 12.38 -0.03
N LYS A 221 25.49 12.62 -0.17
CA LYS A 221 24.72 13.36 0.85
C LYS A 221 24.52 12.53 2.13
N GLU A 222 24.18 11.24 2.00
CA GLU A 222 24.06 10.33 3.14
C GLU A 222 25.40 10.09 3.85
N SER A 223 26.51 10.03 3.11
CA SER A 223 27.85 9.93 3.72
C SER A 223 28.22 11.22 4.47
N ALA A 224 27.96 12.38 3.89
CA ALA A 224 28.23 13.68 4.53
C ALA A 224 27.36 13.91 5.78
N GLU A 225 26.08 13.50 5.76
CA GLU A 225 25.19 13.58 6.92
C GLU A 225 25.64 12.62 8.04
N LYS A 226 26.08 11.40 7.70
CA LYS A 226 26.65 10.46 8.68
C LYS A 226 27.95 10.98 9.29
N GLU A 227 28.85 11.55 8.48
CA GLU A 227 30.09 12.19 8.96
C GLU A 227 29.79 13.39 9.88
N ALA A 228 28.84 14.25 9.53
CA ALA A 228 28.44 15.38 10.37
C ALA A 228 27.84 14.95 11.72
N ILE A 229 27.08 13.84 11.75
CA ILE A 229 26.55 13.27 13.00
C ILE A 229 27.67 12.69 13.87
N LEU A 230 28.65 12.01 13.25
CA LEU A 230 29.82 11.45 13.95
C LEU A 230 30.74 12.55 14.52
N ASP A 231 31.00 13.61 13.75
CA ASP A 231 31.79 14.76 14.20
C ASP A 231 31.10 15.52 15.33
N GLY A 232 29.78 15.69 15.25
CA GLY A 232 28.96 16.30 16.30
C GLY A 232 28.97 15.51 17.62
N GLN A 233 29.06 14.18 17.55
CA GLN A 233 29.18 13.32 18.73
C GLN A 233 30.58 13.35 19.33
N SER A 234 31.64 13.43 18.52
CA SER A 234 33.04 13.53 19.01
C SER A 234 33.31 14.84 19.77
N ASN A 235 32.67 15.95 19.37
CA ASN A 235 32.82 17.25 20.02
C ASN A 235 32.09 17.34 21.38
N CYS A 236 31.14 16.45 21.68
CA CYS A 236 30.48 16.40 22.99
C CYS A 236 31.33 15.71 24.07
N GLU A 237 32.28 14.83 23.71
CA GLU A 237 33.10 14.09 24.69
C GLU A 237 34.29 14.90 25.24
N HIS A 238 34.57 16.10 24.74
CA HIS A 238 35.69 16.94 25.20
C HIS A 238 35.34 18.06 26.21
N GLN A 239 34.10 18.12 26.71
CA GLN A 239 33.67 19.17 27.67
C GLN A 239 33.41 18.70 29.12
N HIS A 240 34.08 17.65 29.58
CA HIS A 240 34.11 17.32 31.02
C HIS A 240 35.54 17.30 31.59
N LYS A 241 36.01 18.48 32.03
CA LYS A 241 37.04 18.56 33.07
C LYS A 241 36.35 18.47 34.44
N PRO A 242 36.75 17.56 35.35
CA PRO A 242 36.12 17.45 36.66
C PRO A 242 36.50 18.64 37.56
N SER A 243 35.48 19.29 38.12
CA SER A 243 35.62 20.35 39.14
C SER A 243 35.80 19.71 40.52
N THR A 244 36.96 19.92 41.14
CA THR A 244 37.21 19.60 42.55
C THR A 244 36.54 20.63 43.44
N LYS A 245 35.52 20.23 44.21
CA LYS A 245 34.93 21.05 45.29
C LYS A 245 35.37 20.52 46.65
N THR A 246 36.02 21.39 47.42
CA THR A 246 36.32 21.29 48.84
C THR A 246 35.05 21.47 49.68
N LEU A 247 34.88 20.64 50.72
CA LEU A 247 33.80 20.68 51.71
C LEU A 247 34.14 21.63 52.87
N PRO A 248 33.19 22.41 53.42
CA PRO A 248 33.36 23.12 54.67
C PRO A 248 32.79 22.31 55.86
N THR A 249 33.53 22.34 56.97
CA THR A 249 33.19 21.83 58.29
C THR A 249 32.11 22.66 58.99
N MET A 250 31.22 22.00 59.74
CA MET A 250 30.38 22.64 60.77
C MET A 250 30.51 21.92 62.11
N LYS A 251 30.58 22.74 63.17
CA LYS A 251 30.28 22.40 64.57
C LYS A 251 28.77 22.39 64.77
#